data_AF-A0A645G8G5-F1
#
_entry.id   AF-A0A645G8G5-F1
#
_cell.length_a   1.000
_cell.length_b   1.000
_cell.length_c   1.000
_cell.angle_alpha   90.00
_cell.angle_beta   90.00
_cell.angle_gamma   90.00
#
_symmetry.space_group_name_H-M   'P 1'
#
loop_
_entity.id
_entity.type
_entity.pdbx_description
1 polymer ?
#
loop_
_entity_poly.entity_id
_entity_poly.type
_entity_poly.pdbx_seq_one_letter_code
_entity_poly.pdbx_strand_id
1 'polypeptide(L)' 'MSFKKQAPYTLMTVIAGAGELVVDGKTYSLEKGTSCIIPDGVKEWTIQGELAIIASVPGEKK' A
#
# COMPACT_ATOMS: atom_id res chain seq x y z
N MET A 1 -7.19 8.37 1.33
CA MET A 1 -7.63 7.44 2.40
C MET A 1 -6.41 6.98 3.20
N SER A 2 -6.50 6.90 4.52
CA SER A 2 -5.40 6.45 5.41
C SER A 2 -5.60 4.98 5.82
N PHE A 3 -4.54 4.19 5.72
CA PHE A 3 -4.54 2.77 6.06
C PHE A 3 -3.57 2.50 7.21
N LYS A 4 -3.93 1.52 8.04
CA LYS A 4 -3.10 1.07 9.16
C LYS A 4 -2.60 -0.35 8.88
N LYS A 5 -1.39 -0.62 9.37
CA LYS A 5 -0.77 -1.94 9.36
C LYS A 5 -1.68 -2.97 10.03
N GLN A 6 -1.95 -4.06 9.32
CA GLN A 6 -2.71 -5.20 9.83
C GLN A 6 -1.88 -6.48 9.94
N ALA A 7 -0.70 -6.52 9.31
CA ALA A 7 0.12 -7.73 9.16
C ALA A 7 1.62 -7.40 9.10
N PRO A 8 2.52 -8.39 9.21
CA PRO A 8 3.98 -8.16 9.14
C PRO A 8 4.46 -7.62 7.79
N TYR A 9 3.70 -7.83 6.71
CA TYR A 9 3.90 -7.11 5.46
C TYR A 9 2.59 -7.07 4.68
N THR A 10 2.45 -6.08 3.81
CA THR A 10 1.31 -6.00 2.88
C THR A 10 1.85 -5.90 1.46
N LEU A 11 1.49 -6.86 0.61
CA LEU A 11 1.76 -6.79 -0.82
C LEU A 11 0.63 -5.99 -1.48
N MET A 12 0.96 -4.94 -2.22
CA MET A 12 0.00 -4.07 -2.87
C MET A 12 0.30 -3.97 -4.36
N THR A 13 -0.70 -4.20 -5.21
CA THR A 13 -0.57 -4.04 -6.67
C THR A 13 -1.64 -3.10 -7.19
N VAL A 14 -1.22 -2.07 -7.92
CA VAL A 14 -2.11 -1.11 -8.56
C VAL A 14 -2.65 -1.73 -9.85
N ILE A 15 -3.96 -1.92 -9.92
CA ILE A 15 -4.63 -2.54 -11.08
C ILE A 15 -5.28 -1.52 -12.01
N ALA A 16 -5.58 -0.31 -11.51
CA ALA A 16 -6.13 0.79 -12.30
C ALA A 16 -5.90 2.14 -11.61
N GLY A 17 -5.95 3.22 -12.39
CA GLY A 17 -5.79 4.59 -11.90
C GLY A 17 -4.34 4.99 -11.65
N ALA A 18 -4.17 6.15 -11.02
CA ALA A 18 -2.88 6.72 -10.68
C ALA A 18 -3.01 7.62 -9.45
N GLY A 19 -1.95 7.68 -8.66
CA GLY A 19 -1.89 8.54 -7.49
C GLY A 19 -0.58 8.42 -6.76
N GLU A 20 -0.63 8.71 -5.47
CA GLU A 20 0.56 8.87 -4.63
C GLU A 20 0.37 8.15 -3.31
N LEU A 21 1.37 7.37 -2.93
CA LEU A 21 1.47 6.69 -1.64
C LEU A 21 2.38 7.51 -0.74
N VAL A 22 1.82 8.05 0.34
CA VAL A 22 2.54 8.79 1.37
C VAL A 22 2.77 7.89 2.57
N VAL A 23 4.03 7.60 2.88
CA VAL A 23 4.47 6.76 4.00
C VAL A 23 5.58 7.48 4.74
N ASP A 24 5.44 7.71 6.04
CA ASP A 24 6.50 8.29 6.89
C ASP A 24 7.06 9.63 6.33
N GLY A 25 6.18 10.44 5.73
CA GLY A 25 6.55 11.70 5.07
C GLY A 25 7.24 11.55 3.70
N LYS A 26 7.41 10.33 3.19
CA LYS A 26 7.88 10.05 1.83
C LYS A 26 6.71 9.78 0.90
N THR A 27 6.75 10.39 -0.27
CA THR A 27 5.75 10.20 -1.31
C THR A 27 6.31 9.32 -2.43
N TYR A 28 5.54 8.31 -2.81
CA TYR A 28 5.85 7.38 -3.89
C TYR A 28 4.75 7.45 -4.94
N SER A 29 5.10 7.73 -6.18
CA SER A 29 4.16 7.70 -7.30
C SER A 29 3.70 6.27 -7.55
N LEU A 30 2.38 6.09 -7.62
CA LEU A 30 1.73 4.82 -7.92
C LEU A 30 1.02 4.92 -9.26
N GLU A 31 1.40 4.05 -10.18
CA GLU A 31 0.80 3.94 -11.51
C GLU A 31 0.28 2.51 -11.73
N LYS A 32 -0.61 2.34 -12.71
CA LYS A 32 -1.15 1.03 -13.07
C LYS A 32 -0.01 0.06 -13.40
N GLY A 33 0.00 -1.09 -12.73
CA GLY A 33 1.04 -2.11 -12.87
C GLY A 33 2.14 -2.01 -11.82
N THR A 34 2.20 -0.92 -11.03
CA THR A 34 3.13 -0.84 -9.90
C THR A 34 2.76 -1.85 -8.83
N SER A 35 3.71 -2.69 -8.47
CA SER A 35 3.63 -3.59 -7.32
C SER A 35 4.62 -3.13 -6.26
N CYS A 36 4.15 -3.01 -5.03
CA CYS A 36 4.95 -2.57 -3.89
C CYS A 36 4.68 -3.44 -2.67
N ILE A 37 5.67 -3.56 -1.79
CA ILE A 37 5.56 -4.26 -0.52
C ILE A 37 5.70 -3.22 0.57
N ILE A 38 4.72 -3.17 1.47
CA ILE A 38 4.79 -2.42 2.71
C ILE A 38 5.38 -3.34 3.78
N PRO A 39 6.63 -3.09 4.21
CA PRO A 39 7.28 -3.90 5.24
C PRO A 39 6.72 -3.60 6.64
N ASP A 40 7.03 -4.47 7.60
CA ASP A 40 6.59 -4.40 9.00
C ASP A 40 6.83 -3.04 9.68
N GLY A 41 7.91 -2.36 9.30
CA GLY A 41 8.30 -1.07 9.88
C GLY A 41 7.32 0.07 9.57
N VAL A 42 6.47 -0.09 8.55
CA VAL A 42 5.49 0.92 8.16
C VAL A 42 4.18 0.67 8.89
N LYS A 43 3.82 1.57 9.82
CA LYS A 43 2.59 1.45 10.61
C LYS A 43 1.38 2.07 9.93
N GLU A 44 1.58 3.17 9.23
CA GLU A 44 0.52 3.97 8.63
C GLU A 44 0.97 4.49 7.27
N TRP A 45 0.05 4.48 6.31
CA TRP A 45 0.26 5.04 4.99
C TRP A 45 -1.01 5.67 4.47
N THR A 46 -0.86 6.64 3.58
CA THR A 46 -1.98 7.35 2.97
C THR A 46 -1.88 7.25 1.46
N ILE A 47 -3.03 7.01 0.83
CA ILE A 47 -3.13 7.04 -0.62
C ILE A 47 -3.91 8.29 -1.03
N GLN A 48 -3.30 9.06 -1.93
CA GLN A 48 -3.82 10.28 -2.51
C GLN A 48 -4.03 10.05 -4.01
N GLY A 49 -5.17 10.51 -4.55
CA GLY A 49 -5.56 10.23 -5.93
C GLY A 49 -6.57 9.09 -6.06
N GLU A 50 -6.87 8.74 -7.30
CA GLU A 50 -7.89 7.75 -7.66
C GLU A 50 -7.21 6.54 -8.31
N LEU A 51 -7.06 5.49 -7.50
CA LEU A 51 -6.48 4.22 -7.93
C LEU A 51 -7.16 3.03 -7.28
N ALA A 52 -7.21 1.93 -8.02
CA ALA A 52 -7.65 0.64 -7.56
C ALA A 52 -6.43 -0.22 -7.24
N ILE A 53 -6.37 -0.71 -6.01
CA ILE A 53 -5.25 -1.51 -5.49
C ILE A 53 -5.79 -2.82 -4.93
N ILE A 54 -5.09 -3.91 -5.23
CA ILE A 54 -5.28 -5.19 -4.54
C ILE A 54 -4.20 -5.28 -3.46
N ALA A 55 -4.62 -5.41 -2.21
CA ALA A 55 -3.73 -5.63 -1.08
C ALA A 55 -3.88 -7.08 -0.59
N SER A 56 -2.75 -7.76 -0.41
CA SER A 56 -2.67 -9.10 0.17
C SER A 56 -1.77 -9.06 1.40
N VAL A 57 -2.28 -9.61 2.51
CA VAL A 57 -1.54 -9.76 3.75
C VAL A 57 -1.32 -11.25 4.02
N PRO A 58 -0.19 -11.64 4.64
CA PRO A 58 -0.02 -13.00 5.11
C PRO A 58 -1.15 -13.35 6.08
N GLY A 59 -1.78 -14.51 5.89
CA GLY A 59 -2.81 -15.01 6.79
C GLY A 59 -2.25 -15.27 8.18
N GLU A 60 -3.08 -15.07 9.21
CA GLU A 60 -2.73 -15.44 10.59
C GLU A 60 -2.24 -16.89 10.61
N LYS A 61 -1.01 -17.10 11.08
CA LYS A 61 -0.56 -18.44 11.44
C LYS A 61 -1.42 -18.88 12.63
N LYS A 62 -2.38 -19.76 12.38
CA LYS A 62 -3.02 -20.57 13.43
C LYS A 62 -1.99 -21.47 14.10
#